data_AF-A0A2G4ICN7-F1
#
_entry.id   AF-A0A2G4ICN7-F1
#
_cell.length_a   1.000
_cell.length_b   1.000
_cell.length_c   1.000
_cell.angle_alpha   90.00
_cell.angle_beta   90.00
_cell.angle_gamma   90.00
#
_symmetry.space_group_name_H-M   'P 1'
#
loop_
_entity.id
_entity.type
_entity.pdbx_description
1 polymer ?
#
loop_
_entity_poly.entity_id
_entity_poly.type
_entity_poly.pdbx_seq_one_letter_code
_entity_poly.pdbx_strand_id
1 'polypeptide(L)'
;MRRFIASAALLVLALGPTLHAQATATARPARIVLAPPTKGAPEAIKTASMASVIARGDSLQLPGTREPVPGAPLSHHIAGFAVTLCGAVFITGLEPADAAANVGFFAGPLKYRSEVKDTVIDRKTQTVKLTLKNGVTRVARRYGSQGCVPLPIGEDSVHFTPSIVKSALPPATTTPWPMGDVLPKKTDWAGVDSALVAQAVAEAFGPDSAMTLGFVVTYKGQIIGEKYAKGINLHSQLESWSMGKSLTGSLVARLIQMGVYRLDQAAPFPEWQKPGDPRQQIRIMDIMRMSSGLRILAPQDPGYKENEAVYPDHLYLYTGSVNEYAYAASRPQQWKAGTVGRYRNVDPVLASYLVRLGAEKLKQDYHAFPTRALFDKIGMRDVTIYTDPYGNFLGQGAEVIAARDWARLGNLYLQDGLWNGERLLPAGYVEYARTIAPGWLADGRPVYGGGFLWINGDGREPLPTNAFAFLGAGGQSAWMVPTHGLVIVRIGKYRGSNASEAPLRKGMATLMKAVKPL
;
A
#
# COMPACT_ATOMS: atom_id res chain seq x y z
N MET A 1 -48.44 19.47 -48.71
CA MET A 1 -47.86 19.56 -50.06
C MET A 1 -46.73 20.58 -50.07
N ARG A 2 -45.78 20.40 -50.98
CA ARG A 2 -44.52 21.15 -51.15
C ARG A 2 -44.70 22.68 -51.35
N ARG A 3 -43.71 23.41 -50.82
CA ARG A 3 -42.96 24.59 -51.33
C ARG A 3 -43.70 25.91 -51.65
N PHE A 4 -43.12 27.03 -51.19
CA PHE A 4 -42.49 28.14 -51.96
C PHE A 4 -41.85 29.10 -50.91
N ILE A 5 -40.52 29.25 -50.78
CA ILE A 5 -39.51 30.02 -51.54
C ILE A 5 -39.70 31.56 -51.47
N ALA A 6 -38.70 32.25 -50.91
CA ALA A 6 -38.12 33.46 -51.49
C ALA A 6 -36.65 33.60 -51.04
N SER A 7 -35.76 33.74 -52.04
CA SER A 7 -34.32 33.93 -51.94
C SER A 7 -33.95 35.39 -52.20
N ALA A 8 -32.81 35.82 -51.65
CA ALA A 8 -31.83 36.72 -52.26
C ALA A 8 -30.49 36.42 -51.56
N ALA A 9 -29.56 35.67 -52.16
CA ALA A 9 -28.48 36.13 -53.06
C ALA A 9 -27.64 37.29 -52.51
N LEU A 10 -26.31 37.38 -52.65
CA LEU A 10 -25.17 36.51 -52.97
C LEU A 10 -23.99 37.50 -52.95
N LEU A 11 -22.88 37.28 -52.24
CA LEU A 11 -21.53 37.26 -52.83
C LEU A 11 -20.46 36.94 -51.78
N VAL A 12 -19.60 36.03 -52.19
CA VAL A 12 -18.52 35.36 -51.48
C VAL A 12 -17.22 36.10 -51.73
N LEU A 13 -16.31 36.15 -50.75
CA LEU A 13 -14.87 36.07 -51.03
C LEU A 13 -14.09 35.44 -49.86
N ALA A 14 -13.58 34.24 -50.17
CA ALA A 14 -12.37 33.56 -49.70
C ALA A 14 -12.20 33.18 -48.21
N LEU A 15 -12.19 31.86 -47.98
CA LEU A 15 -11.79 31.14 -46.77
C LEU A 15 -10.39 30.53 -46.93
N GLY A 16 -9.60 30.60 -45.84
CA GLY A 16 -8.63 29.57 -45.42
C GLY A 16 -7.17 30.01 -45.29
N PRO A 17 -6.35 29.28 -44.50
CA PRO A 17 -6.52 29.06 -43.06
C PRO A 17 -5.20 29.27 -42.27
N THR A 18 -5.27 29.51 -40.96
CA THR A 18 -4.20 29.10 -40.03
C THR A 18 -4.74 28.94 -38.61
N LEU A 19 -4.68 27.71 -38.10
CA LEU A 19 -4.68 27.43 -36.66
C LEU A 19 -3.41 28.01 -36.03
N HIS A 20 -3.49 28.49 -34.78
CA HIS A 20 -2.62 28.02 -33.67
C HIS A 20 -3.04 28.59 -32.29
N ALA A 21 -3.13 27.67 -31.34
CA ALA A 21 -2.78 27.78 -29.92
C ALA A 21 -3.53 28.79 -29.00
N GLN A 22 -4.48 28.27 -28.22
CA GLN A 22 -4.75 28.78 -26.87
C GLN A 22 -3.94 27.97 -25.85
N ALA A 23 -2.97 28.63 -25.22
CA ALA A 23 -2.07 28.07 -24.22
C ALA A 23 -2.73 28.07 -22.82
N THR A 24 -2.95 26.86 -22.32
CA THR A 24 -2.68 26.37 -20.96
C THR A 24 -2.50 27.39 -19.84
N ALA A 25 -3.48 27.43 -18.93
CA ALA A 25 -3.30 27.92 -17.56
C ALA A 25 -2.27 27.04 -16.84
N THR A 26 -1.06 27.55 -16.65
CA THR A 26 0.00 26.90 -15.88
C THR A 26 -0.37 26.90 -14.40
N ALA A 27 -0.76 25.74 -13.86
CA ALA A 27 -0.84 25.54 -12.42
C ALA A 27 0.56 25.75 -11.81
N ARG A 28 0.67 26.68 -10.84
CA ARG A 28 1.91 26.86 -10.07
C ARG A 28 2.25 25.54 -9.36
N PRO A 29 3.52 25.10 -9.34
CA PRO A 29 3.91 23.90 -8.61
C PRO A 29 3.59 24.07 -7.12
N ALA A 30 2.89 23.09 -6.55
CA ALA A 30 2.56 23.04 -5.13
C ALA A 30 3.87 22.99 -4.32
N ARG A 31 4.24 24.12 -3.70
CA ARG A 31 5.40 24.21 -2.81
C ARG A 31 4.97 23.68 -1.44
N ILE A 32 5.45 22.50 -1.06
CA ILE A 32 5.28 21.99 0.30
C ILE A 32 6.12 22.89 1.21
N VAL A 33 5.48 23.65 2.09
CA VAL A 33 6.18 24.41 3.14
C VAL A 33 6.50 23.43 4.26
N LEU A 34 7.69 22.82 4.20
CA LEU A 34 8.26 22.07 5.31
C LEU A 34 8.94 23.05 6.26
N ALA A 35 8.78 22.84 7.58
CA ALA A 35 9.67 23.45 8.54
C ALA A 35 11.12 23.03 8.23
N PRO A 36 12.12 23.93 8.41
CA PRO A 36 13.50 23.62 8.06
C PRO A 36 14.01 22.39 8.83
N PRO A 37 14.73 21.47 8.18
CA PRO A 37 15.31 20.32 8.85
C PRO A 37 16.36 20.79 9.86
N THR A 38 16.33 20.23 11.06
CA THR A 38 17.41 20.37 12.03
C THR A 38 18.68 19.76 11.44
N LYS A 39 19.73 20.57 11.24
CA LYS A 39 21.04 20.11 10.77
C LYS A 39 21.69 19.23 11.85
N GLY A 40 21.91 17.95 11.52
CA GLY A 40 22.62 16.98 12.34
C GLY A 40 22.13 15.57 11.99
N ALA A 41 23.05 14.62 11.79
CA ALA A 41 22.66 13.21 11.80
C ALA A 41 22.06 12.93 13.19
N PRO A 42 20.81 12.45 13.29
CA PRO A 42 20.22 12.19 14.60
C PRO A 42 21.04 11.08 15.28
N GLU A 43 21.57 11.37 16.48
CA GLU A 43 22.02 10.34 17.40
C GLU A 43 20.89 9.31 17.60
N ALA A 44 21.25 8.04 17.75
CA ALA A 44 20.27 6.96 17.91
C ALA A 44 19.36 7.26 19.12
N ILE A 45 18.09 7.58 18.85
CA ILE A 45 17.12 7.90 19.90
C ILE A 45 16.78 6.61 20.64
N LYS A 46 17.09 6.56 21.94
CA LYS A 46 16.80 5.43 22.82
C LYS A 46 15.28 5.15 22.81
N THR A 47 14.87 3.93 22.46
CA THR A 47 13.44 3.59 22.35
C THR A 47 12.76 3.67 23.73
N ALA A 48 11.59 4.31 23.80
CA ALA A 48 10.81 4.40 25.04
C ALA A 48 10.29 3.03 25.51
N SER A 49 10.02 2.90 26.82
CA SER A 49 9.42 1.68 27.39
C SER A 49 7.93 1.60 27.04
N MET A 50 7.40 0.39 26.91
CA MET A 50 5.96 0.19 26.62
C MET A 50 5.05 0.91 27.62
N ALA A 51 5.40 0.85 28.92
CA ALA A 51 4.67 1.53 29.98
C ALA A 51 4.60 3.05 29.78
N SER A 52 5.70 3.68 29.35
CA SER A 52 5.72 5.13 29.08
C SER A 52 4.86 5.52 27.87
N VAL A 53 4.82 4.67 26.82
CA VAL A 53 3.99 4.89 25.64
C VAL A 53 2.50 4.75 25.98
N ILE A 54 2.15 3.79 26.85
CA ILE A 54 0.77 3.62 27.37
C ILE A 54 0.38 4.87 28.17
N ALA A 55 1.16 5.22 29.20
CA ALA A 55 0.86 6.35 30.09
C ALA A 55 0.67 7.68 29.33
N ARG A 56 1.49 7.93 28.30
CA ARG A 56 1.34 9.11 27.43
C ARG A 56 0.08 9.06 26.58
N GLY A 57 -0.27 7.89 26.04
CA GLY A 57 -1.52 7.71 25.31
C GLY A 57 -2.73 7.98 26.21
N ASP A 58 -2.72 7.45 27.42
CA ASP A 58 -3.82 7.60 28.39
C ASP A 58 -3.99 9.06 28.83
N SER A 59 -2.89 9.79 29.08
CA SER A 59 -2.94 11.19 29.50
C SER A 59 -3.48 12.15 28.43
N LEU A 60 -3.43 11.75 27.15
CA LEU A 60 -3.93 12.54 26.02
C LEU A 60 -5.34 12.14 25.58
N GLN A 61 -5.90 11.07 26.14
CA GLN A 61 -7.14 10.48 25.66
C GLN A 61 -8.34 11.42 25.87
N LEU A 62 -9.10 11.62 24.79
CA LEU A 62 -10.36 12.36 24.82
C LEU A 62 -11.48 11.49 25.42
N PRO A 63 -12.51 12.11 26.03
CA PRO A 63 -13.71 11.40 26.45
C PRO A 63 -14.35 10.61 25.32
N GLY A 64 -15.02 9.52 25.66
CA GLY A 64 -15.73 8.67 24.73
C GLY A 64 -15.46 7.19 24.96
N THR A 65 -16.24 6.35 24.28
CA THR A 65 -16.16 4.89 24.36
C THR A 65 -15.88 4.31 22.97
N ARG A 66 -15.27 3.13 22.94
CA ARG A 66 -15.16 2.35 21.71
C ARG A 66 -16.42 1.50 21.57
N GLU A 67 -17.02 1.53 20.39
CA GLU A 67 -18.03 0.55 20.01
C GLU A 67 -17.36 -0.75 19.57
N PRO A 68 -17.81 -1.92 20.04
CA PRO A 68 -17.33 -3.20 19.54
C PRO A 68 -17.56 -3.34 18.03
N VAL A 69 -16.68 -4.08 17.38
CA VAL A 69 -16.90 -4.52 15.99
C VAL A 69 -18.17 -5.39 15.94
N PRO A 70 -19.08 -5.16 14.99
CA PRO A 70 -20.27 -6.00 14.84
C PRO A 70 -19.91 -7.38 14.28
N GLY A 71 -20.69 -8.40 14.66
CA GLY A 71 -20.54 -9.78 14.18
C GLY A 71 -19.50 -10.60 14.96
N ALA A 72 -19.48 -11.91 14.66
CA ALA A 72 -18.68 -12.87 15.42
C ALA A 72 -17.20 -12.87 14.98
N PRO A 73 -16.23 -12.82 15.92
CA PRO A 73 -14.79 -12.87 15.62
C PRO A 73 -14.37 -14.05 14.73
N LEU A 74 -14.94 -15.24 14.96
CA LEU A 74 -14.67 -16.43 14.15
C LEU A 74 -15.05 -16.21 12.68
N SER A 75 -16.22 -15.62 12.41
CA SER A 75 -16.71 -15.34 11.06
C SER A 75 -15.77 -14.38 10.32
N HIS A 76 -15.27 -13.35 11.01
CA HIS A 76 -14.33 -12.38 10.44
C HIS A 76 -12.98 -13.02 10.10
N HIS A 77 -12.42 -13.84 10.98
CA HIS A 77 -11.18 -14.56 10.68
C HIS A 77 -11.30 -15.46 9.45
N ILE A 78 -12.43 -16.15 9.29
CA ILE A 78 -12.67 -17.00 8.13
C ILE A 78 -12.91 -16.18 6.86
N ALA A 79 -13.54 -15.01 6.95
CA ALA A 79 -13.66 -14.09 5.82
C ALA A 79 -12.29 -13.65 5.31
N GLY A 80 -11.39 -13.25 6.21
CA GLY A 80 -10.02 -12.89 5.86
C GLY A 80 -9.22 -14.04 5.25
N PHE A 81 -9.40 -15.26 5.77
CA PHE A 81 -8.77 -16.44 5.18
C PHE A 81 -9.32 -16.77 3.79
N ALA A 82 -10.62 -16.66 3.56
CA ALA A 82 -11.24 -16.87 2.25
C ALA A 82 -10.64 -15.94 1.19
N VAL A 83 -10.50 -14.64 1.51
CA VAL A 83 -9.88 -13.64 0.61
C VAL A 83 -8.45 -14.00 0.29
N THR A 84 -7.66 -14.33 1.32
CA THR A 84 -6.25 -14.64 1.14
C THR A 84 -6.06 -15.90 0.30
N LEU A 85 -6.85 -16.95 0.57
CA LEU A 85 -6.81 -18.20 -0.18
C LEU A 85 -7.26 -17.99 -1.63
N CYS A 86 -8.30 -17.18 -1.86
CA CYS A 86 -8.73 -16.78 -3.20
C CYS A 86 -7.59 -16.11 -3.98
N GLY A 87 -6.91 -15.15 -3.36
CA GLY A 87 -5.79 -14.43 -3.99
C GLY A 87 -4.64 -15.35 -4.34
N ALA A 88 -4.22 -16.18 -3.38
CA ALA A 88 -3.15 -17.14 -3.56
C ALA A 88 -3.43 -18.13 -4.69
N VAL A 89 -4.65 -18.68 -4.78
CA VAL A 89 -5.00 -19.69 -5.79
C VAL A 89 -5.27 -19.06 -7.15
N PHE A 90 -6.06 -18.00 -7.22
CA PHE A 90 -6.56 -17.48 -8.49
C PHE A 90 -5.75 -16.33 -9.08
N ILE A 91 -4.90 -15.66 -8.30
CA ILE A 91 -4.07 -14.54 -8.79
C ILE A 91 -2.61 -14.94 -8.77
N THR A 92 -2.09 -15.40 -7.62
CA THR A 92 -0.69 -15.85 -7.54
C THR A 92 -0.47 -17.17 -8.27
N GLY A 93 -1.48 -18.05 -8.30
CA GLY A 93 -1.38 -19.37 -8.94
C GLY A 93 -0.75 -20.44 -8.05
N LEU A 94 -0.80 -20.27 -6.73
CA LEU A 94 -0.34 -21.29 -5.78
C LEU A 94 -1.29 -22.50 -5.76
N GLU A 95 -0.71 -23.67 -5.52
CA GLU A 95 -1.51 -24.87 -5.29
C GLU A 95 -2.38 -24.71 -4.02
N PRO A 96 -3.67 -25.10 -4.05
CA PRO A 96 -4.58 -24.88 -2.93
C PRO A 96 -4.09 -25.40 -1.58
N ALA A 97 -3.50 -26.59 -1.54
CA ALA A 97 -2.99 -27.18 -0.30
C ALA A 97 -1.79 -26.39 0.27
N ASP A 98 -0.89 -25.93 -0.62
CA ASP A 98 0.25 -25.10 -0.24
C ASP A 98 -0.21 -23.71 0.23
N ALA A 99 -1.15 -23.08 -0.46
CA ALA A 99 -1.74 -21.82 -0.05
C ALA A 99 -2.41 -21.94 1.33
N ALA A 100 -3.29 -22.93 1.51
CA ALA A 100 -3.99 -23.14 2.76
C ALA A 100 -3.05 -23.42 3.95
N ALA A 101 -1.90 -24.06 3.71
CA ALA A 101 -0.92 -24.36 4.74
C ALA A 101 -0.01 -23.18 5.11
N ASN A 102 0.23 -22.24 4.18
CA ASN A 102 1.37 -21.32 4.29
C ASN A 102 1.03 -19.82 4.19
N VAL A 103 -0.17 -19.43 3.73
CA VAL A 103 -0.61 -18.02 3.63
C VAL A 103 -1.79 -17.67 4.56
N GLY A 104 -2.13 -16.39 4.67
CA GLY A 104 -3.35 -15.90 5.34
C GLY A 104 -3.38 -15.96 6.87
N PHE A 105 -2.23 -16.20 7.51
CA PHE A 105 -2.14 -16.32 8.97
C PHE A 105 -2.46 -15.01 9.71
N PHE A 106 -2.23 -13.86 9.07
CA PHE A 106 -2.50 -12.55 9.66
C PHE A 106 -3.99 -12.30 9.88
N ALA A 107 -4.83 -12.55 8.87
CA ALA A 107 -6.27 -12.30 8.94
C ALA A 107 -7.07 -13.54 9.38
N GLY A 108 -6.56 -14.75 9.17
CA GLY A 108 -7.17 -16.00 9.63
C GLY A 108 -6.15 -16.97 10.20
N PRO A 109 -5.74 -16.83 11.47
CA PRO A 109 -4.84 -17.76 12.15
C PRO A 109 -5.33 -19.22 12.14
N LEU A 110 -4.42 -20.20 12.22
CA LEU A 110 -4.74 -21.64 12.17
C LEU A 110 -5.79 -22.07 13.20
N LYS A 111 -5.75 -21.50 14.42
CA LYS A 111 -6.69 -21.85 15.50
C LYS A 111 -8.17 -21.63 15.13
N TYR A 112 -8.45 -20.71 14.20
CA TYR A 112 -9.81 -20.48 13.72
C TYR A 112 -10.16 -21.36 12.51
N ARG A 113 -9.16 -21.77 11.72
CA ARG A 113 -9.38 -22.59 10.52
C ARG A 113 -9.87 -24.00 10.86
N SER A 114 -9.56 -24.52 12.04
CA SER A 114 -10.07 -25.82 12.52
C SER A 114 -11.59 -25.84 12.69
N GLU A 115 -12.25 -24.68 12.71
CA GLU A 115 -13.71 -24.56 12.75
C GLU A 115 -14.36 -24.60 11.37
N VAL A 116 -13.57 -24.62 10.29
CA VAL A 116 -14.06 -24.82 8.93
C VAL A 116 -14.37 -26.31 8.73
N LYS A 117 -15.64 -26.63 8.50
CA LYS A 117 -16.12 -27.97 8.19
C LYS A 117 -15.90 -28.33 6.72
N ASP A 118 -16.07 -27.35 5.83
CA ASP A 118 -16.02 -27.56 4.39
C ASP A 118 -15.34 -26.39 3.68
N THR A 119 -14.49 -26.72 2.69
CA THR A 119 -13.75 -25.77 1.86
C THR A 119 -13.97 -26.11 0.41
N VAL A 120 -14.63 -25.22 -0.32
CA VAL A 120 -14.89 -25.36 -1.76
C VAL A 120 -14.11 -24.30 -2.52
N ILE A 121 -13.30 -24.75 -3.48
CA ILE A 121 -12.54 -23.88 -4.39
C ILE A 121 -13.08 -24.15 -5.80
N ASP A 122 -13.92 -23.25 -6.28
CA ASP A 122 -14.51 -23.34 -7.61
C ASP A 122 -13.64 -22.57 -8.62
N ARG A 123 -12.96 -23.31 -9.49
CA ARG A 123 -12.10 -22.74 -10.53
C ARG A 123 -12.88 -22.06 -11.66
N LYS A 124 -14.12 -22.46 -11.93
CA LYS A 124 -14.95 -21.88 -13.00
C LYS A 124 -15.41 -20.47 -12.61
N THR A 125 -15.86 -20.30 -11.37
CA THR A 125 -16.33 -19.00 -10.88
C THR A 125 -15.25 -18.20 -10.16
N GLN A 126 -14.07 -18.79 -9.94
CA GLN A 126 -12.96 -18.24 -9.17
C GLN A 126 -13.38 -17.85 -7.74
N THR A 127 -14.09 -18.78 -7.10
CA THR A 127 -14.70 -18.59 -5.77
C THR A 127 -14.07 -19.52 -4.74
N VAL A 128 -13.81 -18.99 -3.55
CA VAL A 128 -13.50 -19.75 -2.34
C VAL A 128 -14.67 -19.63 -1.37
N LYS A 129 -15.23 -20.77 -0.98
CA LYS A 129 -16.32 -20.86 0.00
C LYS A 129 -15.84 -21.69 1.20
N LEU A 130 -15.91 -21.09 2.38
CA LEU A 130 -15.55 -21.73 3.65
C LEU A 130 -16.79 -21.81 4.52
N THR A 131 -17.21 -23.03 4.86
CA THR A 131 -18.38 -23.28 5.71
C THR A 131 -17.93 -23.71 7.09
N LEU A 132 -18.33 -22.96 8.11
CA LEU A 132 -18.04 -23.23 9.51
C LEU A 132 -18.93 -24.35 10.06
N LYS A 133 -18.48 -25.02 11.14
CA LYS A 133 -19.26 -26.06 11.85
C LYS A 133 -20.62 -25.56 12.36
N ASN A 134 -20.74 -24.26 12.65
CA ASN A 134 -21.99 -23.62 13.07
C ASN A 134 -22.92 -23.23 11.90
N GLY A 135 -22.59 -23.62 10.65
CA GLY A 135 -23.40 -23.36 9.47
C GLY A 135 -23.14 -22.03 8.77
N VAL A 136 -22.39 -21.10 9.39
CA VAL A 136 -22.03 -19.82 8.74
C VAL A 136 -21.08 -20.09 7.57
N THR A 137 -21.40 -19.53 6.41
CA THR A 137 -20.53 -19.56 5.23
C THR A 137 -19.91 -18.19 4.99
N ARG A 138 -18.59 -18.17 4.75
CA ARG A 138 -17.89 -17.00 4.19
C ARG A 138 -17.42 -17.31 2.77
N VAL A 139 -17.58 -16.32 1.89
CA VAL A 139 -17.26 -16.44 0.47
C VAL A 139 -16.31 -15.32 0.08
N ALA A 140 -15.28 -15.65 -0.71
CA ALA A 140 -14.48 -14.68 -1.44
C ALA A 140 -14.45 -15.07 -2.91
N ARG A 141 -14.58 -14.09 -3.80
CA ARG A 141 -14.60 -14.31 -5.25
C ARG A 141 -13.69 -13.33 -5.95
N ARG A 142 -12.99 -13.80 -6.98
CA ARG A 142 -12.18 -12.93 -7.84
C ARG A 142 -13.07 -12.16 -8.82
N TYR A 143 -12.96 -10.83 -8.80
CA TYR A 143 -13.64 -9.92 -9.73
C TYR A 143 -12.62 -9.15 -10.57
N GLY A 144 -12.24 -9.71 -11.72
CA GLY A 144 -11.44 -8.99 -12.72
C GLY A 144 -10.21 -8.28 -12.14
N SER A 145 -10.15 -6.96 -12.32
CA SER A 145 -9.08 -6.09 -11.82
C SER A 145 -9.25 -5.66 -10.35
N GLN A 146 -10.38 -5.94 -9.72
CA GLN A 146 -10.66 -5.65 -8.30
C GLN A 146 -10.21 -6.80 -7.37
N GLY A 147 -9.60 -7.85 -7.92
CA GLY A 147 -9.00 -8.93 -7.15
C GLY A 147 -10.03 -9.78 -6.39
N CYS A 148 -9.64 -10.32 -5.23
CA CYS A 148 -10.50 -11.18 -4.43
C CYS A 148 -11.29 -10.38 -3.40
N VAL A 149 -12.62 -10.35 -3.56
CA VAL A 149 -13.52 -9.56 -2.73
C VAL A 149 -14.31 -10.48 -1.79
N PRO A 150 -14.36 -10.20 -0.48
CA PRO A 150 -15.14 -11.00 0.47
C PRO A 150 -16.62 -10.62 0.42
N LEU A 151 -17.52 -11.54 0.06
CA LEU A 151 -18.95 -11.22 -0.03
C LEU A 151 -19.59 -11.03 1.35
N PRO A 152 -20.58 -10.13 1.48
CA PRO A 152 -21.43 -10.06 2.67
C PRO A 152 -22.11 -11.40 2.93
N ILE A 153 -22.41 -11.69 4.20
CA ILE A 153 -23.04 -12.96 4.59
C ILE A 153 -24.44 -13.04 3.96
N GLY A 154 -24.71 -14.14 3.26
CA GLY A 154 -26.00 -14.38 2.61
C GLY A 154 -26.12 -13.77 1.21
N GLU A 155 -25.11 -13.06 0.73
CA GLU A 155 -25.08 -12.48 -0.60
C GLU A 155 -24.20 -13.29 -1.57
N ASP A 156 -24.51 -13.20 -2.86
CA ASP A 156 -23.83 -13.92 -3.94
C ASP A 156 -23.04 -12.99 -4.89
N SER A 157 -23.14 -11.68 -4.69
CA SER A 157 -22.52 -10.65 -5.53
C SER A 157 -22.03 -9.45 -4.71
N VAL A 158 -21.46 -8.47 -5.39
CA VAL A 158 -20.96 -7.20 -4.85
C VAL A 158 -21.92 -6.05 -5.17
N HIS A 159 -21.80 -4.95 -4.41
CA HIS A 159 -22.63 -3.73 -4.51
C HIS A 159 -22.06 -2.69 -5.49
N PHE A 160 -21.21 -3.11 -6.42
CA PHE A 160 -20.63 -2.25 -7.45
C PHE A 160 -20.56 -3.00 -8.77
N THR A 161 -20.32 -2.29 -9.88
CA THR A 161 -20.07 -2.92 -11.18
C THR A 161 -18.58 -3.22 -11.33
N PRO A 162 -18.15 -4.49 -11.38
CA PRO A 162 -16.75 -4.83 -11.64
C PRO A 162 -16.28 -4.27 -12.98
N SER A 163 -15.04 -3.81 -13.03
CA SER A 163 -14.45 -3.25 -14.25
C SER A 163 -13.12 -3.93 -14.59
N ILE A 164 -12.83 -4.06 -15.88
CA ILE A 164 -11.55 -4.58 -16.36
C ILE A 164 -10.66 -3.41 -16.72
N VAL A 165 -9.58 -3.25 -15.95
CA VAL A 165 -8.57 -2.22 -16.17
C VAL A 165 -7.39 -2.85 -16.88
N LYS A 166 -7.19 -2.50 -18.15
CA LYS A 166 -6.01 -2.92 -18.93
C LYS A 166 -4.91 -1.88 -18.80
N SER A 167 -3.67 -2.28 -18.54
CA SER A 167 -2.51 -1.38 -18.58
C SER A 167 -2.33 -0.77 -19.99
N ALA A 168 -1.84 0.46 -20.06
CA ALA A 168 -1.44 1.11 -21.31
C ALA A 168 0.05 0.91 -21.64
N LEU A 169 0.78 0.13 -20.83
CA LEU A 169 2.20 -0.13 -21.04
C LEU A 169 2.45 -0.97 -22.30
N PRO A 170 3.56 -0.73 -23.01
CA PRO A 170 3.99 -1.60 -24.08
C PRO A 170 4.37 -3.01 -23.57
N PRO A 171 4.46 -4.01 -24.49
CA PRO A 171 4.87 -5.36 -24.15
C PRO A 171 6.17 -5.39 -23.33
N ALA A 172 6.15 -6.10 -22.20
CA ALA A 172 7.26 -6.14 -21.25
C ALA A 172 8.53 -6.71 -21.86
N THR A 173 8.36 -7.77 -22.66
CA THR A 173 9.42 -8.59 -23.27
C THR A 173 10.26 -7.85 -24.30
N THR A 174 9.78 -6.72 -24.83
CA THR A 174 10.48 -5.89 -25.82
C THR A 174 10.81 -4.49 -25.30
N THR A 175 10.33 -4.13 -24.11
CA THR A 175 10.53 -2.80 -23.54
C THR A 175 11.70 -2.81 -22.54
N PRO A 176 12.65 -1.87 -22.64
CA PRO A 176 13.74 -1.74 -21.67
C PRO A 176 13.25 -1.54 -20.23
N TRP A 177 13.95 -2.16 -19.28
CA TRP A 177 13.82 -1.81 -17.86
C TRP A 177 14.17 -0.32 -17.65
N PRO A 178 13.43 0.43 -16.79
CA PRO A 178 12.39 -0.05 -15.87
C PRO A 178 10.97 -0.05 -16.44
N MET A 179 10.74 0.39 -17.68
CA MET A 179 9.38 0.41 -18.25
C MET A 179 8.91 -0.95 -18.74
N GLY A 180 9.82 -1.88 -19.05
CA GLY A 180 9.57 -3.30 -19.29
C GLY A 180 10.58 -4.18 -18.59
N ASP A 181 10.92 -5.33 -19.20
CA ASP A 181 11.73 -6.37 -18.57
C ASP A 181 13.03 -6.69 -19.34
N VAL A 182 13.32 -5.97 -20.42
CA VAL A 182 14.60 -6.09 -21.13
C VAL A 182 15.69 -5.39 -20.31
N LEU A 183 16.56 -6.19 -19.68
CA LEU A 183 17.69 -5.70 -18.89
C LEU A 183 18.87 -5.27 -19.79
N PRO A 184 19.69 -4.30 -19.35
CA PRO A 184 20.89 -3.92 -20.08
C PRO A 184 21.88 -5.09 -20.15
N LYS A 185 22.60 -5.21 -21.27
CA LYS A 185 23.64 -6.23 -21.46
C LYS A 185 24.87 -6.03 -20.57
N LYS A 186 25.14 -4.77 -20.20
CA LYS A 186 26.29 -4.36 -19.39
C LYS A 186 25.89 -4.32 -17.91
N THR A 187 26.60 -5.07 -17.07
CA THR A 187 26.29 -5.25 -15.63
C THR A 187 27.46 -4.97 -14.69
N ASP A 188 28.59 -4.49 -15.21
CA ASP A 188 29.71 -3.93 -14.44
C ASP A 188 29.37 -2.51 -13.97
N TRP A 189 28.64 -2.46 -12.86
CA TRP A 189 28.32 -1.20 -12.19
C TRP A 189 29.51 -0.73 -11.37
N ALA A 190 30.09 0.41 -11.72
CA ALA A 190 31.20 0.99 -10.96
C ALA A 190 30.81 1.16 -9.47
N GLY A 191 31.66 0.64 -8.58
CA GLY A 191 31.40 0.67 -7.13
C GLY A 191 30.48 -0.44 -6.61
N VAL A 192 30.16 -1.45 -7.42
CA VAL A 192 29.41 -2.65 -7.04
C VAL A 192 30.28 -3.89 -7.19
N ASP A 193 30.41 -4.67 -6.11
CA ASP A 193 30.99 -6.01 -6.11
C ASP A 193 29.91 -7.05 -6.43
N SER A 194 29.94 -7.57 -7.66
CA SER A 194 28.93 -8.52 -8.15
C SER A 194 28.96 -9.86 -7.42
N ALA A 195 30.11 -10.29 -6.89
CA ALA A 195 30.23 -11.53 -6.13
C ALA A 195 29.53 -11.39 -4.77
N LEU A 196 29.74 -10.26 -4.09
CA LEU A 196 29.03 -9.96 -2.85
C LEU A 196 27.53 -9.73 -3.07
N VAL A 197 27.10 -9.18 -4.20
CA VAL A 197 25.67 -9.10 -4.55
C VAL A 197 25.07 -10.50 -4.71
N ALA A 198 25.74 -11.40 -5.44
CA ALA A 198 25.28 -12.78 -5.61
C ALA A 198 25.20 -13.52 -4.26
N GLN A 199 26.21 -13.33 -3.39
CA GLN A 199 26.19 -13.84 -2.03
C GLN A 199 25.00 -13.29 -1.23
N ALA A 200 24.77 -11.97 -1.27
CA ALA A 200 23.67 -11.35 -0.56
C ALA A 200 22.30 -11.85 -1.02
N VAL A 201 22.12 -12.06 -2.33
CA VAL A 201 20.88 -12.66 -2.89
C VAL A 201 20.67 -14.07 -2.34
N ALA A 202 21.72 -14.91 -2.30
CA ALA A 202 21.61 -16.25 -1.74
C ALA A 202 21.31 -16.23 -0.23
N GLU A 203 21.99 -15.36 0.52
CA GLU A 203 21.80 -15.19 1.96
C GLU A 203 20.39 -14.68 2.29
N ALA A 204 19.91 -13.64 1.61
CA ALA A 204 18.59 -13.07 1.87
C ALA A 204 17.44 -13.98 1.42
N PHE A 205 17.65 -14.78 0.37
CA PHE A 205 16.65 -15.76 -0.04
C PHE A 205 16.43 -16.81 1.06
N GLY A 206 17.52 -17.20 1.74
CA GLY A 206 17.48 -18.05 2.93
C GLY A 206 17.19 -19.52 2.63
N PRO A 207 17.05 -20.35 3.68
CA PRO A 207 16.66 -21.75 3.56
C PRO A 207 15.19 -21.91 3.15
N ASP A 208 14.77 -23.12 2.77
CA ASP A 208 13.38 -23.41 2.37
C ASP A 208 12.35 -23.02 3.44
N SER A 209 12.72 -23.13 4.73
CA SER A 209 11.86 -22.72 5.85
C SER A 209 11.59 -21.22 5.89
N ALA A 210 12.43 -20.37 5.27
CA ALA A 210 12.19 -18.94 5.12
C ALA A 210 11.07 -18.63 4.12
N MET A 211 10.75 -19.58 3.23
CA MET A 211 9.68 -19.49 2.24
C MET A 211 9.68 -18.17 1.45
N THR A 212 10.87 -17.65 1.13
CA THR A 212 11.02 -16.48 0.25
C THR A 212 10.55 -16.86 -1.15
N LEU A 213 9.66 -16.06 -1.72
CA LEU A 213 9.09 -16.26 -3.05
C LEU A 213 9.77 -15.39 -4.10
N GLY A 214 10.13 -14.16 -3.75
CA GLY A 214 10.84 -13.24 -4.61
C GLY A 214 11.78 -12.34 -3.82
N PHE A 215 12.99 -12.15 -4.33
CA PHE A 215 13.97 -11.20 -3.84
C PHE A 215 14.53 -10.40 -5.00
N VAL A 216 14.53 -9.07 -4.91
CA VAL A 216 15.01 -8.16 -5.97
C VAL A 216 15.83 -7.05 -5.35
N VAL A 217 16.99 -6.75 -5.95
CA VAL A 217 17.85 -5.64 -5.55
C VAL A 217 18.12 -4.75 -6.76
N THR A 218 17.90 -3.45 -6.60
CA THR A 218 18.30 -2.45 -7.59
C THR A 218 19.35 -1.50 -7.03
N TYR A 219 20.28 -1.07 -7.86
CA TYR A 219 21.24 0.00 -7.60
C TYR A 219 21.07 1.09 -8.64
N LYS A 220 20.84 2.34 -8.21
CA LYS A 220 20.59 3.50 -9.09
C LYS A 220 19.53 3.20 -10.16
N GLY A 221 18.44 2.55 -9.76
CA GLY A 221 17.35 2.18 -10.66
C GLY A 221 17.57 0.93 -11.52
N GLN A 222 18.74 0.28 -11.47
CA GLN A 222 19.07 -0.88 -12.30
C GLN A 222 19.06 -2.17 -11.46
N ILE A 223 18.48 -3.25 -11.97
CA ILE A 223 18.51 -4.55 -11.28
C ILE A 223 19.96 -5.07 -11.27
N ILE A 224 20.46 -5.38 -10.07
CA ILE A 224 21.80 -5.95 -9.87
C ILE A 224 21.77 -7.38 -9.32
N GLY A 225 20.62 -7.82 -8.81
CA GLY A 225 20.41 -9.19 -8.36
C GLY A 225 18.93 -9.46 -8.13
N GLU A 226 18.48 -10.66 -8.51
CA GLU A 226 17.14 -11.13 -8.20
C GLU A 226 17.10 -12.66 -8.14
N LYS A 227 16.13 -13.21 -7.40
CA LYS A 227 15.89 -14.64 -7.31
C LYS A 227 14.41 -14.90 -7.01
N TYR A 228 13.87 -15.95 -7.62
CA TYR A 228 12.47 -16.36 -7.44
C TYR A 228 12.41 -17.84 -7.03
N ALA A 229 11.40 -18.19 -6.23
CA ALA A 229 11.13 -19.56 -5.85
C ALA A 229 10.61 -20.38 -7.03
N LYS A 230 10.67 -21.71 -6.91
CA LYS A 230 10.07 -22.62 -7.89
C LYS A 230 8.58 -22.29 -8.08
N GLY A 231 8.14 -22.18 -9.33
CA GLY A 231 6.76 -21.85 -9.69
C GLY A 231 6.43 -20.35 -9.62
N ILE A 232 7.36 -19.51 -9.16
CA ILE A 232 7.25 -18.06 -9.12
C ILE A 232 8.13 -17.48 -10.24
N ASN A 233 7.64 -16.44 -10.90
CA ASN A 233 8.38 -15.70 -11.92
C ASN A 233 8.29 -14.18 -11.66
N LEU A 234 8.95 -13.40 -12.51
CA LEU A 234 9.06 -11.94 -12.35
C LEU A 234 7.72 -11.19 -12.43
N HIS A 235 6.66 -11.82 -12.97
CA HIS A 235 5.29 -11.30 -13.06
C HIS A 235 4.34 -11.90 -12.03
N SER A 236 4.79 -12.83 -11.20
CA SER A 236 3.95 -13.43 -10.17
C SER A 236 3.53 -12.34 -9.17
N GLN A 237 2.22 -12.10 -9.05
CA GLN A 237 1.67 -11.18 -8.07
C GLN A 237 1.68 -11.86 -6.70
N LEU A 238 2.41 -11.29 -5.75
CA LEU A 238 2.64 -11.88 -4.43
C LEU A 238 1.98 -11.05 -3.33
N GLU A 239 1.50 -11.74 -2.30
CA GLU A 239 0.89 -11.14 -1.12
C GLU A 239 1.87 -10.18 -0.42
N SER A 240 1.52 -8.89 -0.38
CA SER A 240 2.41 -7.84 0.11
C SER A 240 2.08 -7.35 1.51
N TRP A 241 0.86 -7.63 2.00
CA TRP A 241 0.34 -7.07 3.24
C TRP A 241 0.55 -5.55 3.29
N SER A 242 0.91 -5.02 4.45
CA SER A 242 0.93 -3.58 4.71
C SER A 242 1.91 -2.74 3.87
N MET A 243 2.73 -3.33 2.99
CA MET A 243 3.43 -2.55 1.96
C MET A 243 2.44 -1.73 1.12
N GLY A 244 1.21 -2.25 0.92
CA GLY A 244 0.10 -1.56 0.26
C GLY A 244 -0.23 -0.17 0.83
N LYS A 245 -0.02 0.05 2.14
CA LYS A 245 -0.25 1.37 2.75
C LYS A 245 0.61 2.43 2.08
N SER A 246 1.88 2.14 1.86
CA SER A 246 2.82 3.09 1.24
C SER A 246 2.52 3.29 -0.25
N LEU A 247 1.98 2.28 -0.93
CA LEU A 247 1.40 2.44 -2.26
C LEU A 247 0.21 3.41 -2.24
N THR A 248 -0.75 3.23 -1.34
CA THR A 248 -1.90 4.14 -1.15
C THR A 248 -1.43 5.56 -0.83
N GLY A 249 -0.41 5.69 0.03
CA GLY A 249 0.20 6.98 0.30
C GLY A 249 0.80 7.66 -0.94
N SER A 250 1.37 6.86 -1.85
CA SER A 250 1.88 7.34 -3.14
C SER A 250 0.75 7.81 -4.08
N LEU A 251 -0.41 7.17 -4.04
CA LEU A 251 -1.59 7.60 -4.81
C LEU A 251 -2.16 8.92 -4.27
N VAL A 252 -2.22 9.10 -2.94
CA VAL A 252 -2.56 10.41 -2.34
C VAL A 252 -1.54 11.46 -2.73
N ALA A 253 -0.24 11.12 -2.74
CA ALA A 253 0.81 12.02 -3.22
C ALA A 253 0.65 12.40 -4.69
N ARG A 254 0.23 11.48 -5.58
CA ARG A 254 -0.14 11.82 -6.96
C ARG A 254 -1.25 12.87 -7.00
N LEU A 255 -2.29 12.70 -6.21
CA LEU A 255 -3.40 13.68 -6.13
C LEU A 255 -2.95 15.05 -5.59
N ILE A 256 -1.99 15.08 -4.66
CA ILE A 256 -1.35 16.33 -4.22
C ILE A 256 -0.53 16.95 -5.35
N GLN A 257 0.26 16.16 -6.08
CA GLN A 257 1.02 16.64 -7.24
C GLN A 257 0.11 17.22 -8.32
N MET A 258 -1.06 16.61 -8.53
CA MET A 258 -2.08 17.05 -9.49
C MET A 258 -2.91 18.26 -8.99
N GLY A 259 -2.60 18.79 -7.79
CA GLY A 259 -3.26 19.97 -7.22
C GLY A 259 -4.63 19.69 -6.60
N VAL A 260 -5.03 18.44 -6.43
CA VAL A 260 -6.33 18.06 -5.84
C VAL A 260 -6.36 18.37 -4.35
N TYR A 261 -5.24 18.10 -3.67
CA TYR A 261 -5.06 18.22 -2.22
C TYR A 261 -3.76 18.94 -1.85
N ARG A 262 -3.64 19.25 -0.56
CA ARG A 262 -2.43 19.69 0.14
C ARG A 262 -2.28 18.86 1.41
N LEU A 263 -1.06 18.62 1.87
CA LEU A 263 -0.84 17.83 3.09
C LEU A 263 -1.46 18.47 4.34
N ASP A 264 -1.42 19.80 4.42
CA ASP A 264 -1.81 20.58 5.60
C ASP A 264 -3.30 20.92 5.68
N GLN A 265 -4.09 20.60 4.65
CA GLN A 265 -5.53 20.86 4.68
C GLN A 265 -6.28 19.82 5.51
N ALA A 266 -7.42 20.22 6.08
CA ALA A 266 -8.38 19.33 6.67
C ALA A 266 -8.84 18.26 5.67
N ALA A 267 -8.99 17.01 6.11
CA ALA A 267 -9.43 15.95 5.22
C ALA A 267 -10.91 16.16 4.84
N PRO A 268 -11.26 16.16 3.54
CA PRO A 268 -12.58 16.58 3.06
C PRO A 268 -13.62 15.45 3.11
N PHE A 269 -13.58 14.57 4.11
CA PHE A 269 -14.54 13.47 4.21
C PHE A 269 -15.94 14.02 4.51
N PRO A 270 -16.97 13.67 3.72
CA PRO A 270 -18.35 14.13 3.93
C PRO A 270 -18.85 13.87 5.35
N GLU A 271 -18.47 12.73 5.94
CA GLU A 271 -18.87 12.28 7.27
C GLU A 271 -18.44 13.22 8.38
N TRP A 272 -17.41 14.05 8.14
CA TRP A 272 -16.84 14.97 9.12
C TRP A 272 -17.34 16.40 8.96
N GLN A 273 -18.09 16.73 7.90
CA GLN A 273 -18.47 18.12 7.60
C GLN A 273 -19.67 18.63 8.42
N LYS A 274 -20.15 17.85 9.40
CA LYS A 274 -21.24 18.26 10.30
C LYS A 274 -20.73 19.32 11.29
N PRO A 275 -21.45 20.45 11.49
CA PRO A 275 -21.04 21.47 12.46
C PRO A 275 -20.75 20.87 13.84
N GLY A 276 -19.60 21.22 14.42
CA GLY A 276 -19.18 20.73 15.74
C GLY A 276 -18.50 19.35 15.74
N ASP A 277 -18.34 18.68 14.60
CA ASP A 277 -17.57 17.44 14.53
C ASP A 277 -16.06 17.73 14.73
N PRO A 278 -15.43 17.19 15.78
CA PRO A 278 -14.03 17.49 16.08
C PRO A 278 -13.05 16.91 15.04
N ARG A 279 -13.50 15.94 14.22
CA ARG A 279 -12.70 15.33 13.15
C ARG A 279 -12.41 16.30 11.99
N GLN A 280 -13.14 17.41 11.89
CA GLN A 280 -12.85 18.50 10.93
C GLN A 280 -11.42 19.05 11.05
N GLN A 281 -10.79 18.89 12.21
CA GLN A 281 -9.43 19.36 12.45
C GLN A 281 -8.36 18.34 12.03
N ILE A 282 -8.74 17.12 11.66
CA ILE A 282 -7.80 16.10 11.19
C ILE A 282 -7.35 16.47 9.77
N ARG A 283 -6.05 16.71 9.61
CA ARG A 283 -5.48 17.02 8.30
C ARG A 283 -5.07 15.76 7.56
N ILE A 284 -4.93 15.86 6.25
CA ILE A 284 -4.42 14.76 5.41
C ILE A 284 -3.05 14.26 5.93
N MET A 285 -2.15 15.17 6.33
CA MET A 285 -0.85 14.79 6.90
C MET A 285 -0.94 14.00 8.21
N ASP A 286 -1.98 14.21 9.02
CA ASP A 286 -2.14 13.50 10.29
C ASP A 286 -2.53 12.03 10.01
N ILE A 287 -3.41 11.80 9.04
CA ILE A 287 -3.76 10.47 8.51
C ILE A 287 -2.51 9.79 7.94
N MET A 288 -1.81 10.47 7.04
CA MET A 288 -0.63 9.94 6.34
C MET A 288 0.58 9.65 7.26
N ARG A 289 0.50 10.04 8.54
CA ARG A 289 1.50 9.81 9.60
C ARG A 289 1.03 8.80 10.67
N MET A 290 -0.07 8.09 10.44
CA MET A 290 -0.65 7.18 11.44
C MET A 290 -0.97 7.91 12.77
N SER A 291 -1.46 9.15 12.65
CA SER A 291 -1.64 10.09 13.76
C SER A 291 -2.97 10.86 13.66
N SER A 292 -3.98 10.32 12.98
CA SER A 292 -5.33 10.92 12.93
C SER A 292 -5.97 11.04 14.32
N GLY A 293 -5.59 10.13 15.21
CA GLY A 293 -6.14 10.03 16.55
C GLY A 293 -7.51 9.37 16.60
N LEU A 294 -7.93 8.64 15.57
CA LEU A 294 -9.20 7.92 15.57
C LEU A 294 -9.18 6.70 16.52
N ARG A 295 -10.32 6.50 17.19
CA ARG A 295 -10.54 5.45 18.18
C ARG A 295 -10.83 4.12 17.51
N ILE A 296 -9.80 3.32 17.38
CA ILE A 296 -9.90 1.93 16.93
C ILE A 296 -9.00 1.03 17.78
N LEU A 297 -9.28 -0.27 17.81
CA LEU A 297 -8.43 -1.27 18.46
C LEU A 297 -7.52 -1.94 17.43
N ALA A 298 -6.21 -2.01 17.72
CA ALA A 298 -5.25 -2.77 16.92
C ALA A 298 -4.43 -3.76 17.77
N PRO A 299 -4.07 -4.94 17.23
CA PRO A 299 -3.20 -5.90 17.93
C PRO A 299 -1.83 -5.35 18.34
N GLN A 300 -1.35 -4.30 17.66
CA GLN A 300 -0.06 -3.64 17.91
C GLN A 300 -0.18 -2.47 18.89
N ASP A 301 -1.38 -2.16 19.41
CA ASP A 301 -1.51 -1.12 20.43
C ASP A 301 -0.75 -1.55 21.71
N PRO A 302 0.05 -0.66 22.32
CA PRO A 302 0.87 -0.95 23.50
C PRO A 302 0.16 -1.66 24.67
N GLY A 303 -1.14 -1.39 24.84
CA GLY A 303 -1.98 -1.97 25.90
C GLY A 303 -2.93 -3.08 25.42
N TYR A 304 -2.79 -3.55 24.17
CA TYR A 304 -3.64 -4.60 23.64
C TYR A 304 -3.41 -5.92 24.39
N LYS A 305 -4.52 -6.54 24.80
CA LYS A 305 -4.54 -7.88 25.35
C LYS A 305 -5.44 -8.71 24.45
N GLU A 306 -4.91 -9.79 23.89
CA GLU A 306 -5.70 -10.68 23.04
C GLU A 306 -6.88 -11.22 23.83
N ASN A 307 -8.09 -11.04 23.28
CA ASN A 307 -9.32 -11.52 23.84
C ASN A 307 -10.18 -12.04 22.69
N GLU A 308 -10.49 -13.33 22.70
CA GLU A 308 -11.19 -13.98 21.59
C GLU A 308 -12.63 -13.48 21.39
N ALA A 309 -13.24 -12.86 22.41
CA ALA A 309 -14.54 -12.21 22.30
C ALA A 309 -14.46 -10.81 21.66
N VAL A 310 -13.29 -10.17 21.65
CA VAL A 310 -13.10 -8.81 21.14
C VAL A 310 -12.30 -8.83 19.85
N TYR A 311 -13.00 -8.68 18.72
CA TYR A 311 -12.32 -8.55 17.43
C TYR A 311 -11.77 -7.11 17.26
N PRO A 312 -10.49 -6.94 16.86
CA PRO A 312 -9.90 -5.62 16.65
C PRO A 312 -10.36 -5.01 15.32
N ASP A 313 -10.74 -3.73 15.35
CA ASP A 313 -11.14 -2.94 14.17
C ASP A 313 -10.05 -2.97 13.08
N HIS A 314 -8.79 -3.00 13.51
CA HIS A 314 -7.64 -3.13 12.60
C HIS A 314 -7.78 -4.33 11.65
N LEU A 315 -8.25 -5.47 12.15
CA LEU A 315 -8.50 -6.65 11.32
C LEU A 315 -9.84 -6.57 10.62
N TYR A 316 -10.85 -5.98 11.26
CA TYR A 316 -12.18 -5.81 10.67
C TYR A 316 -12.16 -5.05 9.35
N LEU A 317 -11.29 -4.05 9.22
CA LEU A 317 -11.10 -3.31 7.98
C LEU A 317 -10.64 -4.16 6.78
N TYR A 318 -10.23 -5.43 6.99
CA TYR A 318 -9.99 -6.41 5.93
C TYR A 318 -11.13 -7.43 5.76
N THR A 319 -11.90 -7.68 6.82
CA THR A 319 -12.70 -8.91 6.98
C THR A 319 -14.18 -8.65 7.18
N GLY A 320 -14.57 -7.39 7.34
CA GLY A 320 -15.93 -7.01 7.67
C GLY A 320 -16.94 -7.30 6.56
N SER A 321 -16.50 -7.23 5.29
CA SER A 321 -17.38 -7.28 4.11
C SER A 321 -18.46 -6.20 4.16
N VAL A 322 -18.07 -5.02 4.64
CA VAL A 322 -18.92 -3.84 4.72
C VAL A 322 -18.35 -2.74 3.84
N ASN A 323 -19.00 -1.58 3.83
CA ASN A 323 -18.40 -0.38 3.25
C ASN A 323 -17.30 0.10 4.21
N GLU A 324 -16.04 -0.23 3.90
CA GLU A 324 -14.92 0.00 4.81
C GLU A 324 -14.60 1.51 4.94
N TYR A 325 -14.93 2.31 3.93
CA TYR A 325 -14.79 3.77 3.98
C TYR A 325 -15.77 4.38 4.97
N ALA A 326 -17.04 3.98 4.90
CA ALA A 326 -18.06 4.42 5.85
C ALA A 326 -17.70 3.97 7.28
N TYR A 327 -17.24 2.73 7.45
CA TYR A 327 -16.80 2.24 8.76
C TYR A 327 -15.63 3.06 9.31
N ALA A 328 -14.57 3.26 8.52
CA ALA A 328 -13.39 4.04 8.92
C ALA A 328 -13.74 5.51 9.24
N ALA A 329 -14.49 6.18 8.37
CA ALA A 329 -14.87 7.58 8.54
C ALA A 329 -15.84 7.81 9.71
N SER A 330 -16.59 6.78 10.13
CA SER A 330 -17.51 6.86 11.27
C SER A 330 -16.84 6.81 12.63
N ARG A 331 -15.58 6.33 12.74
CA ARG A 331 -14.94 6.12 14.04
C ARG A 331 -14.77 7.44 14.81
N PRO A 332 -14.99 7.46 16.14
CA PRO A 332 -14.87 8.68 16.93
C PRO A 332 -13.40 9.02 17.19
N GLN A 333 -13.13 10.23 17.66
CA GLN A 333 -11.78 10.66 18.02
C GLN A 333 -11.36 10.08 19.39
N GLN A 334 -10.16 9.54 19.47
CA GLN A 334 -9.49 9.12 20.72
C GLN A 334 -8.48 10.17 21.19
N TRP A 335 -7.76 10.80 20.26
CA TRP A 335 -6.74 11.81 20.56
C TRP A 335 -6.84 12.97 19.57
N LYS A 336 -6.37 14.16 19.97
CA LYS A 336 -6.20 15.27 19.02
C LYS A 336 -5.26 14.84 17.88
N ALA A 337 -5.56 15.24 16.66
CA ALA A 337 -4.76 14.91 15.48
C ALA A 337 -3.29 15.31 15.66
N GLY A 338 -2.36 14.48 15.17
CA GLY A 338 -0.92 14.72 15.22
C GLY A 338 -0.24 14.48 16.58
N THR A 339 -1.01 14.18 17.64
CA THR A 339 -0.45 14.06 19.00
C THR A 339 0.04 12.66 19.38
N VAL A 340 -0.60 11.60 18.87
CA VAL A 340 -0.27 10.21 19.20
C VAL A 340 -0.13 9.41 17.92
N GLY A 341 1.02 8.76 17.74
CA GLY A 341 1.26 7.87 16.60
C GLY A 341 0.86 6.42 16.92
N ARG A 342 -0.08 5.83 16.20
CA ARG A 342 -0.48 4.42 16.37
C ARG A 342 -0.68 3.76 15.02
N TYR A 343 -0.04 2.60 14.82
CA TYR A 343 -0.13 1.86 13.57
C TYR A 343 -1.49 1.15 13.44
N ARG A 344 -2.40 1.74 12.67
CA ARG A 344 -3.82 1.42 12.68
C ARG A 344 -4.38 1.49 11.27
N ASN A 345 -5.16 0.50 10.84
CA ASN A 345 -5.63 0.44 9.45
C ASN A 345 -6.69 1.47 9.08
N VAL A 346 -7.28 2.17 10.06
CA VAL A 346 -8.24 3.25 9.79
C VAL A 346 -7.63 4.34 8.92
N ASP A 347 -6.37 4.72 9.17
CA ASP A 347 -5.70 5.80 8.46
C ASP A 347 -5.41 5.48 6.97
N PRO A 348 -4.83 4.32 6.61
CA PRO A 348 -4.67 3.96 5.20
C PRO A 348 -6.00 3.69 4.48
N VAL A 349 -7.03 3.18 5.16
CA VAL A 349 -8.37 3.07 4.54
C VAL A 349 -8.94 4.46 4.23
N LEU A 350 -8.79 5.42 5.14
CA LEU A 350 -9.14 6.82 4.88
C LEU A 350 -8.28 7.44 3.77
N ALA A 351 -7.00 7.07 3.67
CA ALA A 351 -6.17 7.50 2.55
C ALA A 351 -6.67 6.94 1.22
N SER A 352 -7.12 5.68 1.17
CA SER A 352 -7.79 5.12 -0.02
C SER A 352 -9.10 5.87 -0.33
N TYR A 353 -9.85 6.29 0.70
CA TYR A 353 -11.04 7.12 0.51
C TYR A 353 -10.69 8.50 -0.09
N LEU A 354 -9.57 9.12 0.31
CA LEU A 354 -9.06 10.33 -0.37
C LEU A 354 -8.74 10.06 -1.84
N VAL A 355 -8.23 8.87 -2.18
CA VAL A 355 -7.98 8.48 -3.57
C VAL A 355 -9.28 8.43 -4.37
N ARG A 356 -10.33 7.81 -3.83
CA ARG A 356 -11.67 7.78 -4.46
C ARG A 356 -12.22 9.18 -4.69
N LEU A 357 -12.30 9.99 -3.63
CA LEU A 357 -12.79 11.38 -3.71
C LEU A 357 -11.98 12.22 -4.70
N GLY A 358 -10.67 11.99 -4.78
CA GLY A 358 -9.78 12.71 -5.67
C GLY A 358 -9.97 12.32 -7.13
N ALA A 359 -10.07 11.02 -7.43
CA ALA A 359 -10.37 10.53 -8.77
C ALA A 359 -11.74 11.03 -9.26
N GLU A 360 -12.76 10.97 -8.41
CA GLU A 360 -14.11 11.48 -8.70
C GLU A 360 -14.11 13.00 -8.95
N LYS A 361 -13.37 13.78 -8.13
CA LYS A 361 -13.20 15.24 -8.34
C LYS A 361 -12.51 15.55 -9.67
N LEU A 362 -11.59 14.70 -10.12
CA LEU A 362 -10.95 14.79 -11.43
C LEU A 362 -11.80 14.22 -12.57
N LYS A 363 -12.99 13.67 -12.29
CA LYS A 363 -13.87 12.96 -13.24
C LYS A 363 -13.14 11.81 -13.95
N GLN A 364 -12.27 11.12 -13.23
CA GLN A 364 -11.55 9.94 -13.72
C GLN A 364 -12.23 8.66 -13.22
N ASP A 365 -12.12 7.59 -14.00
CA ASP A 365 -12.53 6.26 -13.58
C ASP A 365 -11.73 5.86 -12.33
N TYR A 366 -12.43 5.65 -11.22
CA TYR A 366 -11.83 5.34 -9.94
C TYR A 366 -11.03 4.03 -9.97
N HIS A 367 -11.56 2.96 -10.56
CA HIS A 367 -10.84 1.68 -10.61
C HIS A 367 -9.63 1.74 -11.54
N ALA A 368 -9.69 2.54 -12.61
CA ALA A 368 -8.56 2.74 -13.51
C ALA A 368 -7.53 3.76 -12.97
N PHE A 369 -7.91 4.60 -12.01
CA PHE A 369 -7.09 5.73 -11.54
C PHE A 369 -5.69 5.30 -11.09
N PRO A 370 -5.49 4.31 -10.19
CA PRO A 370 -4.13 3.91 -9.78
C PRO A 370 -3.25 3.51 -10.96
N THR A 371 -3.83 2.75 -11.90
CA THR A 371 -3.13 2.29 -13.10
C THR A 371 -2.69 3.46 -13.98
N ARG A 372 -3.59 4.39 -14.27
CA ARG A 372 -3.30 5.53 -15.16
C ARG A 372 -2.44 6.60 -14.52
N ALA A 373 -2.71 6.92 -13.26
CA ALA A 373 -2.05 8.01 -12.56
C ALA A 373 -0.64 7.63 -12.09
N LEU A 374 -0.38 6.34 -11.81
CA LEU A 374 0.89 5.89 -11.25
C LEU A 374 1.48 4.66 -11.96
N PHE A 375 0.76 3.54 -12.09
CA PHE A 375 1.40 2.28 -12.49
C PHE A 375 1.97 2.32 -13.91
N ASP A 376 1.16 2.75 -14.88
CA ASP A 376 1.57 2.91 -16.27
C ASP A 376 2.68 3.97 -16.40
N LYS A 377 2.77 4.91 -15.47
CA LYS A 377 3.81 5.96 -15.47
C LYS A 377 5.17 5.44 -15.05
N ILE A 378 5.22 4.42 -14.20
CA ILE A 378 6.48 3.87 -13.66
C ILE A 378 6.76 2.43 -14.09
N GLY A 379 5.99 1.89 -15.02
CA GLY A 379 6.20 0.54 -15.55
C GLY A 379 5.67 -0.59 -14.67
N MET A 380 4.90 -0.26 -13.62
CA MET A 380 4.23 -1.28 -12.80
C MET A 380 3.10 -1.91 -13.60
N ARG A 381 3.08 -3.24 -13.70
CA ARG A 381 2.19 -3.96 -14.63
C ARG A 381 1.46 -5.14 -13.99
N ASP A 382 1.99 -5.66 -12.88
CA ASP A 382 1.49 -6.83 -12.17
C ASP A 382 0.99 -6.42 -10.78
N VAL A 383 -0.04 -5.56 -10.77
CA VAL A 383 -0.61 -4.96 -9.56
C VAL A 383 -2.10 -5.24 -9.46
N THR A 384 -2.54 -5.78 -8.33
CA THR A 384 -3.97 -5.90 -8.00
C THR A 384 -4.21 -5.37 -6.59
N ILE A 385 -5.03 -4.32 -6.49
CA ILE A 385 -5.51 -3.79 -5.21
C ILE A 385 -6.91 -4.33 -4.98
N TYR A 386 -7.12 -5.07 -3.90
CA TYR A 386 -8.45 -5.63 -3.61
C TYR A 386 -9.41 -4.53 -3.17
N THR A 387 -10.69 -4.73 -3.51
CA THR A 387 -11.76 -3.88 -3.01
C THR A 387 -12.56 -4.56 -1.90
N ASP A 388 -13.27 -3.75 -1.12
CA ASP A 388 -14.42 -4.22 -0.36
C ASP A 388 -15.62 -4.55 -1.30
N PRO A 389 -16.75 -5.06 -0.76
CA PRO A 389 -17.95 -5.33 -1.55
C PRO A 389 -18.62 -4.11 -2.19
N TYR A 390 -18.17 -2.89 -1.90
CA TYR A 390 -18.70 -1.63 -2.40
C TYR A 390 -17.77 -0.99 -3.44
N GLY A 391 -16.75 -1.72 -3.87
CA GLY A 391 -15.78 -1.28 -4.88
C GLY A 391 -14.73 -0.33 -4.32
N ASN A 392 -14.66 -0.13 -3.00
CA ASN A 392 -13.64 0.70 -2.40
C ASN A 392 -12.32 -0.07 -2.33
N PHE A 393 -11.25 0.46 -2.92
CA PHE A 393 -9.92 -0.07 -2.67
C PHE A 393 -9.64 -0.08 -1.17
N LEU A 394 -9.22 -1.24 -0.68
CA LEU A 394 -8.78 -1.40 0.69
C LEU A 394 -7.52 -0.52 0.90
N GLY A 395 -6.43 -0.84 0.21
CA GLY A 395 -5.21 -0.01 0.20
C GLY A 395 -4.41 -0.04 1.51
N GLN A 396 -4.87 -0.77 2.53
CA GLN A 396 -4.14 -0.97 3.77
C GLN A 396 -3.29 -2.25 3.80
N GLY A 397 -3.38 -3.15 2.81
CA GLY A 397 -2.58 -4.37 2.82
C GLY A 397 -3.21 -5.62 2.21
N ALA A 398 -4.24 -5.49 1.37
CA ALA A 398 -4.87 -6.64 0.71
C ALA A 398 -4.36 -6.82 -0.74
N GLU A 399 -3.23 -6.20 -1.09
CA GLU A 399 -2.74 -6.10 -2.46
C GLU A 399 -1.75 -7.23 -2.78
N VAL A 400 -1.85 -7.73 -4.01
CA VAL A 400 -0.89 -8.67 -4.58
C VAL A 400 -0.12 -7.99 -5.71
N ILE A 401 1.19 -7.92 -5.56
CA ILE A 401 2.08 -7.14 -6.44
C ILE A 401 3.37 -7.91 -6.67
N ALA A 402 3.89 -7.87 -7.91
CA ALA A 402 5.16 -8.51 -8.23
C ALA A 402 6.36 -7.82 -7.55
N ALA A 403 7.43 -8.58 -7.26
CA ALA A 403 8.60 -8.05 -6.57
C ALA A 403 9.31 -6.91 -7.34
N ARG A 404 9.38 -7.01 -8.68
CA ARG A 404 9.92 -5.94 -9.53
C ARG A 404 9.09 -4.65 -9.49
N ASP A 405 7.78 -4.77 -9.32
CA ASP A 405 6.89 -3.59 -9.24
C ASP A 405 7.05 -2.84 -7.92
N TRP A 406 7.31 -3.54 -6.82
CA TRP A 406 7.76 -2.89 -5.59
C TRP A 406 9.11 -2.20 -5.75
N ALA A 407 10.04 -2.80 -6.53
CA ALA A 407 11.32 -2.16 -6.82
C ALA A 407 11.15 -0.89 -7.66
N ARG A 408 10.22 -0.86 -8.63
CA ARG A 408 9.87 0.35 -9.40
C ARG A 408 9.36 1.46 -8.49
N LEU A 409 8.42 1.14 -7.59
CA LEU A 409 7.92 2.11 -6.61
C LEU A 409 9.04 2.59 -5.67
N GLY A 410 9.89 1.70 -5.15
CA GLY A 410 11.03 2.11 -4.32
C GLY A 410 12.01 3.03 -5.05
N ASN A 411 12.27 2.76 -6.33
CA ASN A 411 13.13 3.60 -7.16
C ASN A 411 12.50 4.97 -7.47
N LEU A 412 11.17 5.08 -7.53
CA LEU A 412 10.49 6.38 -7.59
C LEU A 412 10.81 7.23 -6.35
N TYR A 413 10.81 6.62 -5.16
CA TYR A 413 11.16 7.32 -3.91
C TYR A 413 12.64 7.71 -3.88
N LEU A 414 13.56 6.83 -4.29
CA LEU A 414 14.98 7.17 -4.37
C LEU A 414 15.28 8.31 -5.36
N GLN A 415 14.42 8.51 -6.35
CA GLN A 415 14.52 9.58 -7.35
C GLN A 415 13.71 10.84 -6.96
N ASP A 416 13.37 11.03 -5.67
CA ASP A 416 12.57 12.17 -5.19
C ASP A 416 11.23 12.34 -5.95
N GLY A 417 10.62 11.23 -6.38
CA GLY A 417 9.38 11.24 -7.12
C GLY A 417 9.48 11.64 -8.59
N LEU A 418 10.69 11.78 -9.14
CA LEU A 418 10.93 11.92 -10.58
C LEU A 418 11.03 10.54 -11.23
N TRP A 419 10.44 10.42 -12.42
CA TRP A 419 10.54 9.22 -13.23
C TRP A 419 10.62 9.60 -14.70
N ASN A 420 11.71 9.25 -15.39
CA ASN A 420 11.96 9.62 -16.78
C ASN A 420 11.73 11.12 -17.06
N GLY A 421 12.11 11.99 -16.12
CA GLY A 421 11.93 13.44 -16.21
C GLY A 421 10.53 13.95 -15.83
N GLU A 422 9.52 13.08 -15.66
CA GLU A 422 8.19 13.47 -15.17
C GLU A 422 8.18 13.47 -13.63
N ARG A 423 7.71 14.58 -13.04
CA ARG A 423 7.50 14.65 -11.58
C ARG A 423 6.16 14.04 -11.21
N LEU A 424 6.19 12.86 -10.63
CA LEU A 424 5.00 12.12 -10.20
C LEU A 424 4.65 12.42 -8.75
N LEU A 425 5.63 12.44 -7.84
CA LEU A 425 5.40 12.86 -6.45
C LEU A 425 5.78 14.35 -6.28
N PRO A 426 5.05 15.11 -5.44
CA PRO A 426 5.32 16.53 -5.28
C PRO A 426 6.72 16.75 -4.67
N ALA A 427 7.40 17.83 -5.06
CA ALA A 427 8.73 18.13 -4.54
C ALA A 427 8.71 18.24 -3.01
N GLY A 428 9.67 17.59 -2.35
CA GLY A 428 9.74 17.51 -0.89
C GLY A 428 8.82 16.46 -0.26
N TYR A 429 8.01 15.73 -1.04
CA TYR A 429 7.16 14.66 -0.50
C TYR A 429 7.98 13.51 0.06
N VAL A 430 9.05 13.10 -0.61
CA VAL A 430 9.91 12.00 -0.12
C VAL A 430 10.60 12.41 1.18
N GLU A 431 11.06 13.66 1.30
CA GLU A 431 11.61 14.19 2.55
C GLU A 431 10.56 14.18 3.67
N TYR A 432 9.34 14.66 3.40
CA TYR A 432 8.22 14.54 4.32
C TYR A 432 7.96 13.09 4.75
N ALA A 433 7.98 12.16 3.80
CA ALA A 433 7.65 10.76 4.03
C ALA A 433 8.71 10.08 4.91
N ARG A 434 9.99 10.40 4.72
CA ARG A 434 11.10 9.87 5.53
C ARG A 434 11.41 10.68 6.81
N THR A 435 10.64 11.73 7.11
CA THR A 435 10.78 12.49 8.35
C THR A 435 9.98 11.81 9.46
N ILE A 436 10.59 11.58 10.62
CA ILE A 436 9.91 10.99 11.79
C ILE A 436 8.66 11.82 12.14
N ALA A 437 7.51 11.14 12.22
CA ALA A 437 6.26 11.78 12.57
C ALA A 437 6.26 12.27 14.04
N PRO A 438 5.77 13.49 14.34
CA PRO A 438 5.83 14.07 15.68
C PRO A 438 5.24 13.19 16.79
N GLY A 439 4.09 12.57 16.55
CA GLY A 439 3.45 11.68 17.54
C GLY A 439 4.26 10.41 17.83
N TRP A 440 5.08 9.95 16.89
CA TRP A 440 5.98 8.80 17.06
C TRP A 440 7.28 9.19 17.76
N LEU A 441 7.84 10.35 17.41
CA LEU A 441 9.00 10.93 18.11
C LEU A 441 8.69 11.21 19.58
N ALA A 442 7.51 11.79 19.87
CA ALA A 442 7.09 12.09 21.23
C ALA A 442 6.83 10.84 22.08
N ASP A 443 6.60 9.69 21.45
CA ASP A 443 6.56 8.38 22.10
C ASP A 443 7.95 7.72 22.19
N GLY A 444 9.03 8.40 21.80
CA GLY A 444 10.38 7.85 21.74
C GLY A 444 10.49 6.64 20.80
N ARG A 445 9.72 6.62 19.70
CA ARG A 445 9.68 5.55 18.70
C ARG A 445 9.99 6.14 17.31
N PRO A 446 11.26 6.40 16.97
CA PRO A 446 11.66 7.07 15.73
C PRO A 446 11.61 6.13 14.51
N VAL A 447 10.46 5.46 14.30
CA VAL A 447 10.36 4.34 13.35
C VAL A 447 9.33 4.57 12.24
N TYR A 448 8.63 5.70 12.25
CA TYR A 448 7.52 5.94 11.31
C TYR A 448 7.46 7.38 10.84
N GLY A 449 7.20 7.57 9.55
CA GLY A 449 7.12 8.88 8.91
C GLY A 449 5.78 9.14 8.22
N GLY A 450 5.81 10.08 7.27
CA GLY A 450 4.67 10.36 6.40
C GLY A 450 4.54 9.34 5.27
N GLY A 451 3.42 9.33 4.56
CA GLY A 451 3.23 8.44 3.41
C GLY A 451 3.13 6.96 3.79
N PHE A 452 2.90 6.67 5.07
CA PHE A 452 2.93 5.33 5.63
C PHE A 452 4.28 4.61 5.52
N LEU A 453 5.40 5.33 5.67
CA LEU A 453 6.75 4.74 5.63
C LEU A 453 7.28 4.35 7.00
N TRP A 454 7.89 3.18 7.06
CA TRP A 454 8.78 2.80 8.15
C TRP A 454 10.15 3.43 7.95
N ILE A 455 10.82 3.81 9.03
CA ILE A 455 12.12 4.48 9.01
C ILE A 455 13.05 3.71 9.96
N ASN A 456 14.27 3.43 9.55
CA ASN A 456 15.28 2.77 10.39
C ASN A 456 15.90 3.75 11.41
N GLY A 457 15.10 4.67 11.98
CA GLY A 457 15.62 5.77 12.81
C GLY A 457 16.14 5.32 14.17
N ASP A 458 15.83 4.10 14.59
CA ASP A 458 16.42 3.45 15.77
C ASP A 458 17.61 2.53 15.43
N GLY A 459 17.97 2.41 14.14
CA GLY A 459 19.14 1.66 13.68
C GLY A 459 19.06 0.15 13.90
N ARG A 460 17.86 -0.43 14.09
CA ARG A 460 17.71 -1.87 14.34
C ARG A 460 18.08 -2.73 13.15
N GLU A 461 17.82 -2.26 11.93
CA GLU A 461 18.23 -2.96 10.73
C GLU A 461 19.71 -2.71 10.42
N PRO A 462 20.42 -3.68 9.80
CA PRO A 462 21.82 -3.53 9.38
C PRO A 462 21.93 -2.63 8.14
N LEU A 463 21.26 -1.49 8.19
CA LEU A 463 21.15 -0.46 7.18
C LEU A 463 21.41 0.90 7.85
N PRO A 464 21.76 1.94 7.08
CA PRO A 464 21.81 3.32 7.57
C PRO A 464 20.52 3.76 8.27
N THR A 465 20.62 4.66 9.24
CA THR A 465 19.45 5.14 10.01
C THR A 465 18.47 5.98 9.18
N ASN A 466 18.92 6.50 8.03
CA ASN A 466 18.09 7.20 7.07
C ASN A 466 17.47 6.27 6.00
N ALA A 467 17.67 4.95 6.10
CA ALA A 467 16.93 3.99 5.30
C ALA A 467 15.46 3.96 5.72
N PHE A 468 14.58 3.73 4.76
CA PHE A 468 13.14 3.70 4.97
C PHE A 468 12.51 2.61 4.13
N ALA A 469 11.31 2.16 4.49
CA ALA A 469 10.72 0.98 3.88
C ALA A 469 9.20 0.99 3.79
N PHE A 470 8.72 0.20 2.84
CA PHE A 470 7.38 -0.38 2.85
C PHE A 470 7.49 -1.73 3.56
N LEU A 471 6.79 -1.93 4.68
CA LEU A 471 6.85 -3.19 5.44
C LEU A 471 5.46 -3.82 5.53
N GLY A 472 5.41 -5.14 5.39
CA GLY A 472 4.21 -5.97 5.45
C GLY A 472 4.35 -7.16 6.40
N ALA A 473 3.22 -7.62 6.92
CA ALA A 473 3.17 -8.79 7.79
C ALA A 473 3.65 -10.06 7.06
N GLY A 474 4.29 -10.99 7.77
CA GLY A 474 4.91 -12.17 7.13
C GLY A 474 6.33 -11.93 6.60
N GLY A 475 6.94 -10.81 6.97
CA GLY A 475 8.30 -10.43 6.59
C GLY A 475 8.40 -9.80 5.19
N GLN A 476 7.32 -9.21 4.68
CA GLN A 476 7.37 -8.53 3.38
C GLN A 476 8.07 -7.19 3.56
N SER A 477 9.00 -6.87 2.66
CA SER A 477 9.72 -5.61 2.74
C SER A 477 10.16 -5.09 1.39
N ALA A 478 10.16 -3.76 1.25
CA ALA A 478 10.89 -3.03 0.23
C ALA A 478 11.64 -1.89 0.93
N TRP A 479 12.93 -2.07 1.12
CA TRP A 479 13.83 -1.09 1.74
C TRP A 479 14.45 -0.18 0.69
N MET A 480 14.44 1.11 0.95
CA MET A 480 15.17 2.13 0.20
C MET A 480 16.35 2.60 1.06
N VAL A 481 17.55 2.56 0.50
CA VAL A 481 18.80 2.96 1.17
C VAL A 481 19.43 4.13 0.41
N PRO A 482 19.08 5.39 0.73
CA PRO A 482 19.50 6.55 -0.06
C PRO A 482 21.01 6.69 -0.19
N THR A 483 21.76 6.44 0.89
CA THR A 483 23.23 6.56 0.89
C THR A 483 23.92 5.56 -0.04
N HIS A 484 23.23 4.52 -0.49
CA HIS A 484 23.77 3.50 -1.40
C HIS A 484 23.00 3.45 -2.73
N GLY A 485 21.95 4.27 -2.91
CA GLY A 485 21.08 4.20 -4.08
C GLY A 485 20.43 2.81 -4.27
N LEU A 486 20.18 2.08 -3.18
CA LEU A 486 19.67 0.70 -3.21
C LEU A 486 18.18 0.60 -2.93
N VAL A 487 17.48 -0.24 -3.70
CA VAL A 487 16.18 -0.79 -3.29
C VAL A 487 16.34 -2.29 -3.07
N ILE A 488 15.83 -2.81 -1.96
CA ILE A 488 15.93 -4.22 -1.56
C ILE A 488 14.51 -4.73 -1.27
N VAL A 489 14.00 -5.62 -2.11
CA VAL A 489 12.65 -6.18 -2.00
C VAL A 489 12.73 -7.65 -1.60
N ARG A 490 11.96 -8.05 -0.58
CA ARG A 490 11.71 -9.45 -0.22
C ARG A 490 10.22 -9.67 -0.04
N ILE A 491 9.68 -10.71 -0.70
CA ILE A 491 8.32 -11.20 -0.49
C ILE A 491 8.35 -12.71 -0.29
N GLY A 492 7.61 -13.20 0.70
CA GLY A 492 7.53 -14.61 1.04
C GLY A 492 6.23 -15.00 1.72
N LYS A 493 6.07 -16.30 2.00
CA LYS A 493 4.87 -16.82 2.68
C LYS A 493 4.94 -16.49 4.18
N TYR A 494 3.79 -16.12 4.76
CA TYR A 494 3.72 -15.73 6.18
C TYR A 494 4.32 -16.77 7.12
N ARG A 495 4.09 -18.06 6.87
CA ARG A 495 4.62 -19.15 7.71
C ARG A 495 6.15 -19.15 7.80
N GLY A 496 6.85 -18.67 6.77
CA GLY A 496 8.31 -18.56 6.76
C GLY A 496 8.86 -17.27 7.37
N SER A 497 8.01 -16.37 7.87
CA SER A 497 8.41 -15.04 8.38
C SER A 497 9.57 -15.10 9.36
N ASN A 498 9.44 -15.87 10.43
CA ASN A 498 10.47 -15.96 11.47
C ASN A 498 11.79 -16.54 10.94
N ALA A 499 11.70 -17.58 10.11
CA ALA A 499 12.87 -18.21 9.50
C ALA A 499 13.57 -17.30 8.47
N SER A 500 12.88 -16.27 7.95
CA SER A 500 13.43 -15.33 6.97
C SER A 500 14.19 -14.14 7.58
N GLU A 501 13.99 -13.84 8.86
CA GLU A 501 14.50 -12.61 9.48
C GLU A 501 16.04 -12.54 9.50
N ALA A 502 16.70 -13.54 10.09
CA ALA A 502 18.16 -13.57 10.15
C ALA A 502 18.82 -13.67 8.76
N PRO A 503 18.35 -14.52 7.83
CA PRO A 503 18.83 -14.54 6.45
C PRO A 503 18.72 -13.20 5.73
N LEU A 504 17.56 -12.53 5.82
CA LEU A 504 17.34 -11.21 5.20
C LEU A 504 18.31 -10.16 5.76
N ARG A 505 18.45 -10.08 7.09
CA ARG A 505 19.40 -9.17 7.74
C ARG A 505 20.84 -9.43 7.31
N LYS A 506 21.24 -10.70 7.20
CA LYS A 506 22.58 -11.08 6.70
C LYS A 506 22.80 -10.56 5.28
N GLY A 507 21.85 -10.82 4.37
CA GLY A 507 21.96 -10.35 2.99
C GLY A 507 21.98 -8.82 2.88
N MET A 508 21.19 -8.10 3.68
CA MET A 508 21.25 -6.63 3.75
C MET A 508 22.62 -6.13 4.22
N ALA A 509 23.19 -6.74 5.26
CA ALA A 509 24.54 -6.40 5.73
C ALA A 509 25.61 -6.68 4.66
N THR A 510 25.48 -7.77 3.91
CA THR A 510 26.37 -8.08 2.78
C THR A 510 26.22 -7.06 1.65
N LEU A 511 25.00 -6.58 1.34
CA LEU A 511 24.77 -5.51 0.36
C LEU A 511 25.44 -4.19 0.76
N MET A 512 25.49 -3.85 2.04
CA MET A 512 26.22 -2.66 2.53
C MET A 512 27.74 -2.76 2.32
N LYS A 513 28.27 -3.97 2.17
CA LYS A 513 29.68 -4.21 1.79
C LYS A 513 29.85 -4.27 0.27
N ALA A 514 28.84 -4.78 -0.44
CA ALA A 514 28.86 -4.98 -1.87
C ALA A 514 28.79 -3.66 -2.66
N VAL A 515 28.16 -2.62 -2.11
CA VAL A 515 27.93 -1.35 -2.79
C VAL A 515 28.59 -0.22 -2.03
N LYS A 516 29.40 0.59 -2.69
CA LYS A 516 29.97 1.79 -2.08
C LYS A 516 28.90 2.86 -1.86
N PRO A 517 28.94 3.62 -0.75
CA PRO A 517 28.11 4.79 -0.56
C PRO A 517 28.28 5.82 -1.69
N LEU A 518 27.21 6.59 -1.98
CA LEU A 518 27.12 7.60 -3.04
C LEU A 518 27.92 8.87 -2.75
#